data_AF-A0A950K3I9-F1
#
_entry.id   AF-A0A950K3I9-F1
#
_cell.length_a   1.000
_cell.length_b   1.000
_cell.length_c   1.000
_cell.angle_alpha   90.00
_cell.angle_beta   90.00
_cell.angle_gamma   90.00
#
_symmetry.space_group_name_H-M   'P 1'
#
loop_
_entity.id
_entity.type
_entity.pdbx_description
1 polymer ?
#
loop_
_entity_poly.entity_id
_entity_poly.type
_entity_poly.pdbx_seq_one_letter_code
_entity_poly.pdbx_strand_id
1 'polypeptide(L)' 'GYFLWSYQKVFQGPLNPKYANLTDMNALEMTTVWPLAIISVILGVYPSFYLNIIQPSINALAEHMRMPWVTGMLR' A
#
# COMPACT_ATOMS: atom_id res chain seq x y z
N GLY A 1 -6.38 -15.63 -2.45
CA GLY A 1 -5.88 -16.85 -1.78
C GLY A 1 -4.37 -17.01 -1.80
N TYR A 2 -3.64 -16.42 -2.75
CA TYR A 2 -2.18 -16.64 -2.89
C TYR A 2 -1.36 -16.12 -1.70
N PHE A 3 -1.69 -14.92 -1.18
CA PHE A 3 -0.97 -14.31 -0.06
C PHE A 3 -1.16 -15.07 1.27
N LEU A 4 -2.36 -15.59 1.52
CA LEU A 4 -2.63 -16.41 2.71
C LEU A 4 -1.91 -17.77 2.61
N TRP A 5 -1.92 -18.40 1.45
CA TRP A 5 -1.19 -19.64 1.22
C TRP A 5 0.33 -19.48 1.38
N SER A 6 0.91 -18.37 0.91
CA SER A 6 2.33 -18.09 1.12
C SER A 6 2.64 -17.80 2.59
N TYR A 7 1.80 -17.02 3.28
CA TYR A 7 1.97 -16.75 4.71
C TYR A 7 1.96 -18.04 5.55
N GLN A 8 1.01 -18.93 5.28
CA GLN A 8 0.90 -20.23 5.94
C GLN A 8 2.17 -21.08 5.72
N LYS A 9 2.71 -21.12 4.50
CA LYS A 9 3.93 -21.88 4.21
C LYS A 9 5.19 -21.30 4.85
N VAL A 10 5.28 -19.98 4.96
CA VAL A 10 6.48 -19.31 5.49
C VAL A 10 6.52 -19.33 7.01
N PHE A 11 5.37 -19.12 7.68
CA PHE A 11 5.33 -18.91 9.12
C PHE A 11 4.65 -20.02 9.93
N GLN A 12 3.78 -20.85 9.34
CA GLN A 12 2.98 -21.84 10.07
C GLN A 12 3.44 -23.30 9.87
N GLY A 13 4.57 -23.51 9.19
CA GLY A 13 5.20 -24.83 9.01
C GLY A 13 6.24 -25.19 10.08
N PRO A 14 6.83 -26.39 10.04
CA PRO A 14 7.92 -26.76 10.94
C PRO A 14 9.15 -25.87 10.72
N LEU A 15 9.83 -25.50 11.83
CA LEU A 15 11.01 -24.63 11.77
C LEU A 15 12.09 -25.26 10.90
N ASN A 16 12.51 -24.53 9.87
CA ASN A 16 13.60 -24.98 9.02
C ASN A 16 14.95 -24.74 9.72
N PRO A 17 15.79 -25.77 9.88
CA PRO A 17 17.08 -25.68 10.59
C PRO A 17 18.03 -24.62 10.02
N LYS A 18 17.87 -24.23 8.75
CA LYS A 18 18.63 -23.13 8.12
C LYS A 18 18.41 -21.77 8.78
N TYR A 19 17.21 -21.54 9.34
CA TYR A 19 16.83 -20.26 9.96
C TYR A 19 16.82 -20.33 11.49
N ALA A 20 17.22 -21.46 12.09
CA ALA A 20 17.18 -21.66 13.54
C ALA A 20 18.12 -20.72 14.31
N ASN A 21 19.18 -20.21 13.68
CA ASN A 21 20.13 -19.27 14.27
C ASN A 21 19.96 -17.84 13.73
N LEU A 22 18.85 -17.54 13.07
CA LEU A 22 18.59 -16.18 12.60
C LEU A 22 18.30 -15.29 13.80
N THR A 23 19.07 -14.23 13.96
CA THR A 23 18.87 -13.25 15.03
C THR A 23 17.59 -12.47 14.83
N ASP A 24 16.93 -12.10 15.93
CA ASP A 24 15.75 -11.25 15.90
C ASP A 24 16.06 -9.88 15.27
N MET A 25 15.02 -9.28 14.69
CA MET A 25 15.13 -8.03 13.95
C MET A 25 15.63 -6.90 14.86
N ASN A 26 16.66 -6.19 14.41
CA ASN A 26 17.28 -5.11 15.18
C ASN A 26 16.38 -3.85 15.16
N ALA A 27 16.50 -2.97 16.16
CA ALA A 27 15.73 -1.74 16.25
C ALA A 27 15.88 -0.84 15.02
N LEU A 28 17.06 -0.84 14.39
CA LEU A 28 17.31 -0.09 13.16
C LEU A 28 16.55 -0.67 11.96
N GLU A 29 16.53 -1.98 11.80
CA GLU A 29 15.78 -2.66 10.74
C GLU A 29 14.28 -2.38 10.90
N MET A 30 13.79 -2.48 12.14
CA MET A 30 12.42 -2.14 12.52
C MET A 30 12.08 -0.69 12.14
N THR A 31 12.97 0.28 12.40
CA THR A 31 12.72 1.69 12.03
C THR A 31 12.67 1.96 10.54
N THR A 32 13.16 1.07 9.67
CA THR A 32 12.99 1.22 8.21
C THR A 32 11.58 0.81 7.75
N VAL A 33 10.98 -0.18 8.43
CA VAL A 33 9.66 -0.72 8.10
C VAL A 33 8.54 0.15 8.65
N TRP A 34 8.70 0.66 9.87
CA TRP A 34 7.70 1.53 10.52
C TRP A 34 7.21 2.73 9.70
N PRO A 35 8.08 3.58 9.12
CA PRO A 35 7.62 4.75 8.37
C PRO A 35 6.80 4.36 7.14
N LEU A 36 7.19 3.29 6.44
CA LEU A 36 6.41 2.74 5.32
C LEU A 36 5.04 2.24 5.77
N ALA A 37 4.99 1.51 6.89
CA ALA A 37 3.74 1.02 7.46
C ALA A 37 2.81 2.16 7.87
N ILE A 38 3.35 3.20 8.52
CA ILE A 38 2.60 4.39 8.93
C ILE A 38 1.99 5.09 7.71
N ILE A 39 2.78 5.32 6.65
CA ILE A 39 2.29 5.95 5.42
C ILE A 39 1.18 5.10 4.79
N SER A 40 1.37 3.77 4.73
CA SER A 40 0.36 2.84 4.20
C SER A 40 -0.95 2.91 4.97
N VAL A 41 -0.89 2.96 6.31
CA VAL A 41 -2.07 3.09 7.17
C VAL A 41 -2.75 4.45 7.00
N ILE A 42 -1.99 5.54 6.99
CA ILE A 42 -2.53 6.90 6.79
C ILE A 42 -3.27 6.99 5.46
N LEU A 43 -2.65 6.49 4.37
CA LEU A 43 -3.28 6.50 3.05
C LEU A 43 -4.48 5.55 2.97
N GLY A 44 -4.47 4.44 3.70
CA GLY A 44 -5.58 3.50 3.78
C GLY A 44 -6.81 4.06 4.51
N VAL A 45 -6.58 4.81 5.60
CA VAL A 45 -7.67 5.42 6.41
C VAL A 45 -8.12 6.77 5.83
N TYR A 46 -7.19 7.60 5.36
CA TYR A 46 -7.43 8.93 4.83
C TYR A 46 -6.81 9.11 3.43
N PRO A 47 -7.41 8.49 2.39
CA PRO A 47 -6.88 8.56 1.02
C PRO A 47 -6.99 9.95 0.40
N SER A 48 -7.94 10.78 0.87
CA SER A 48 -8.21 12.12 0.31
C SER A 48 -7.01 13.06 0.39
N PHE A 49 -6.09 12.88 1.35
CA PHE A 49 -4.82 13.61 1.39
C PHE A 49 -4.06 13.52 0.05
N TYR A 50 -3.95 12.30 -0.48
CA TYR A 50 -3.25 12.04 -1.73
C TYR A 50 -4.14 12.30 -2.96
N LEU A 51 -5.41 11.93 -2.89
CA LEU A 51 -6.34 12.10 -4.01
C LEU A 51 -6.52 13.58 -4.40
N ASN A 52 -6.62 14.49 -3.43
CA ASN A 52 -6.78 15.92 -3.70
C ASN A 52 -5.59 16.53 -4.45
N ILE A 53 -4.39 15.98 -4.28
CA ILE A 53 -3.18 16.43 -4.99
C ILE A 53 -3.24 16.04 -6.48
N ILE A 54 -3.78 14.87 -6.81
CA ILE A 54 -3.78 14.33 -8.18
C ILE A 54 -5.05 14.72 -8.95
N GLN A 55 -6.14 15.01 -8.25
CA GLN A 55 -7.42 15.39 -8.84
C GLN A 55 -7.35 16.49 -9.93
N PRO A 56 -6.59 17.60 -9.80
CA PRO A 56 -6.48 18.59 -10.87
C PRO A 56 -5.87 18.02 -12.16
N SER A 57 -4.86 17.16 -12.04
CA SER A 57 -4.22 16.51 -13.19
C SER A 57 -5.17 15.53 -13.89
N ILE A 58 -5.98 14.80 -13.14
CA ILE A 58 -7.01 13.91 -13.69
C ILE A 58 -8.10 14.70 -14.39
N ASN A 59 -8.55 15.82 -13.81
CA ASN A 59 -9.58 16.67 -14.40
C ASN A 59 -9.10 17.29 -15.72
N ALA A 60 -7.88 17.81 -15.74
CA ALA A 60 -7.26 18.33 -16.96
C ALA A 60 -7.17 17.23 -18.04
N LEU A 61 -6.76 16.02 -17.68
CA LEU A 61 -6.68 14.90 -18.60
C LEU A 61 -8.06 14.46 -19.13
N ALA A 62 -9.07 14.41 -18.25
CA ALA A 62 -10.42 14.00 -18.60
C ALA A 62 -11.11 14.99 -19.57
N GLU A 63 -10.85 16.29 -19.40
CA GLU A 63 -11.35 17.35 -20.26
C GLU A 63 -10.74 17.27 -21.68
N HIS A 64 -9.43 17.02 -21.77
CA HIS A 64 -8.74 16.82 -23.05
C HIS A 64 -9.22 15.57 -23.80
N MET A 65 -9.61 14.52 -23.08
CA MET A 65 -10.17 13.30 -23.68
C MET A 65 -11.65 13.43 -24.12
N ARG A 66 -12.25 14.62 -24.07
CA ARG A 66 -13.67 14.89 -24.40
C ARG A 66 -14.61 13.86 -23.75
N MET A 67 -14.41 13.55 -22.47
CA MET A 67 -15.22 12.54 -21.78
C MET A 67 -16.58 13.13 -21.36
N PRO A 68 -17.71 12.81 -22.02
CA PRO A 68 -18.99 13.48 -21.79
C PRO A 68 -19.63 13.13 -20.44
N TRP A 69 -19.23 12.02 -19.81
CA TRP A 69 -19.77 11.57 -18.52
C TRP A 69 -19.16 12.27 -17.30
N VAL A 70 -18.02 12.97 -17.44
CA VAL A 70 -17.39 13.72 -16.32
C VAL A 70 -18.04 15.09 -16.14
N THR A 71 -18.41 15.75 -17.24
CA THR A 71 -19.09 17.06 -17.24
C THR A 71 -20.45 17.02 -16.53
N GLY A 72 -21.07 15.84 -16.41
CA GLY A 72 -22.36 15.64 -15.73
C GLY A 72 -22.27 15.41 -14.21
N MET A 73 -21.10 15.09 -13.64
CA MET A 73 -20.96 14.79 -12.20
C MET A 73 -20.61 16.01 -11.33
N LEU A 74 -20.15 17.10 -11.94
CA LEU A 74 -19.75 18.34 -11.26
C LEU A 74 -20.85 19.44 -11.33
N ARG A 75 -22.07 19.06 -11.73
CA ARG A 75 -23.27 19.90 -11.70
C ARG A 75 -24.21 19.45 -10.61
#